data_AF-A0A250K0M6-F1
#
_entry.id   AF-A0A250K0M6-F1
#
_cell.length_a   1.000
_cell.length_b   1.000
_cell.length_c   1.000
_cell.angle_alpha   90.00
_cell.angle_beta   90.00
_cell.angle_gamma   90.00
#
_symmetry.space_group_name_H-M   'P 1'
#
loop_
_entity.id
_entity.type
_entity.pdbx_description
1 polymer ?
#
loop_
_entity_poly.entity_id
_entity_poly.type
_entity_poly.pdbx_seq_one_letter_code
_entity_poly.pdbx_strand_id
1 'polypeptide(L)'
;MNGTAQQGFGYRARRTFTRLLVFTLILGLGGVVVFLLSQLNARTFTLALQDGQLVVMKGRNAPMGALPYRTGDPRLADAYAPIAVEGQDVSSLLTRKFTDRDELDQALFPVLESLARPRIASDEPARVDQGLYYLRRAEKLSGITEEQRLTLQKHMVDVAYYQARQKLEDARRLVSEALTQLKLAAESQSRNARSANQMLSAVAPPARDLEDALRRAVHSLSGPQAAPQAPPQAAPQPAPSSPPPAPEPQPQTTGEALDEAPQAPTGTDAGGVVPTPP
;
A
#
# COMPACT_ATOMS: atom_id res chain seq x y z
N MET A 1 50.04 75.76 -6.08
CA MET A 1 49.10 75.86 -7.23
C MET A 1 48.35 74.54 -7.32
N ASN A 2 47.09 74.54 -6.89
CA ASN A 2 46.26 73.33 -6.77
C ASN A 2 45.57 73.04 -8.11
N GLY A 3 46.09 72.07 -8.86
CA GLY A 3 45.44 71.56 -10.07
C GLY A 3 44.35 70.55 -9.71
N THR A 4 43.12 71.02 -9.50
CA THR A 4 41.94 70.15 -9.46
C THR A 4 41.73 69.59 -10.86
N ALA A 5 42.22 68.38 -11.11
CA ALA A 5 41.95 67.63 -12.32
C ALA A 5 40.43 67.50 -12.47
N GLN A 6 39.89 68.16 -13.50
CA GLN A 6 38.53 67.98 -13.98
C GLN A 6 38.35 66.49 -14.30
N GLN A 7 37.80 65.73 -13.36
CA GLN A 7 37.33 64.36 -13.60
C GLN A 7 36.18 64.47 -14.60
N GLY A 8 36.51 64.31 -15.88
CA GLY A 8 35.62 64.52 -17.01
C GLY A 8 34.30 63.76 -16.84
N PHE A 9 33.21 64.48 -17.08
CA PHE A 9 31.83 64.01 -17.07
C PHE A 9 31.66 62.66 -17.81
N GLY A 10 32.44 62.44 -18.87
CA GLY A 10 32.45 61.20 -19.67
C GLY A 10 32.90 59.94 -18.92
N TYR A 11 33.81 60.03 -17.95
CA TYR A 11 34.24 58.85 -17.17
C TYR A 11 33.15 58.39 -16.19
N ARG A 12 32.42 59.35 -15.60
CA ARG A 12 31.27 59.07 -14.73
C ARG A 12 30.11 58.50 -15.53
N ALA A 13 29.77 59.12 -16.67
CA ALA A 13 28.72 58.65 -17.58
C ALA A 13 28.96 57.22 -18.10
N ARG A 14 30.19 56.91 -18.52
CA ARG A 14 30.59 55.56 -18.96
C ARG A 14 30.45 54.53 -17.84
N ARG A 15 30.85 54.87 -16.61
CA ARG A 15 30.70 53.96 -15.46
C ARG A 15 29.24 53.68 -15.10
N THR A 16 28.36 54.69 -15.14
CA THR A 16 26.92 54.49 -14.94
C THR A 16 26.28 53.66 -16.05
N PHE A 17 26.66 53.88 -17.31
CA PHE A 17 26.16 53.08 -18.43
C PHE A 17 26.60 51.62 -18.32
N THR A 18 27.88 51.36 -18.01
CA THR A 18 28.38 49.99 -17.77
C THR A 18 27.65 49.32 -16.61
N ARG A 19 27.42 50.04 -15.50
CA ARG A 19 26.65 49.51 -14.36
C ARG A 19 25.20 49.20 -14.74
N LEU A 20 24.54 50.07 -15.50
CA LEU A 20 23.18 49.85 -15.96
C LEU A 20 23.12 48.66 -16.92
N LEU A 21 24.06 48.54 -17.86
CA LEU A 21 24.14 47.41 -18.78
C LEU A 21 24.37 46.08 -18.04
N VAL A 22 25.29 46.05 -17.07
CA VAL A 22 25.51 44.87 -16.23
C VAL A 22 24.28 44.55 -15.38
N PHE A 23 23.62 45.56 -14.82
CA PHE A 23 22.39 45.38 -14.04
C PHE A 23 21.24 44.82 -14.90
N THR A 24 21.02 45.36 -16.09
CA THR A 24 20.03 44.84 -17.05
C THR A 24 20.38 43.43 -17.51
N LEU A 25 21.67 43.12 -17.71
CA LEU A 25 22.12 41.78 -18.04
C LEU A 25 21.82 40.79 -16.89
N ILE A 26 22.11 41.16 -15.64
CA ILE A 26 21.80 40.34 -14.45
C ILE A 26 20.29 40.14 -14.31
N LEU A 27 19.48 41.19 -14.50
CA LEU A 27 18.02 41.10 -14.50
C LEU A 27 17.50 40.20 -15.62
N GLY A 28 18.05 40.32 -16.83
CA GLY A 28 17.70 39.47 -17.96
C GLY A 28 18.02 38.00 -17.67
N LEU A 29 19.21 37.70 -17.16
CA LEU A 29 19.60 36.36 -16.76
C LEU A 29 18.69 35.82 -15.64
N GLY A 30 18.44 36.63 -14.61
CA GLY A 30 17.55 36.28 -13.51
C GLY A 30 16.13 35.98 -13.98
N GLY A 31 15.60 36.79 -14.90
CA GLY A 31 14.28 36.56 -15.52
C GLY A 31 14.23 35.25 -16.31
N VAL A 32 15.27 34.94 -17.08
CA VAL A 32 15.40 33.67 -17.81
C VAL A 32 15.42 32.48 -16.85
N VAL A 33 16.21 32.54 -15.77
CA VAL A 33 16.28 31.46 -14.77
C VAL A 33 14.91 31.23 -14.11
N VAL A 34 14.23 32.30 -13.68
CA VAL A 34 12.89 32.19 -13.08
C VAL A 34 11.88 31.61 -14.08
N PHE A 35 11.97 32.00 -15.36
CA PHE A 35 11.13 31.46 -16.41
C PHE A 35 11.37 29.97 -16.66
N LEU A 36 12.63 29.51 -16.69
CA LEU A 36 12.97 28.10 -16.84
C LEU A 36 12.49 27.28 -15.63
N LEU A 37 12.69 27.79 -14.41
CA LEU A 37 12.18 27.15 -13.19
C LEU A 37 10.65 27.05 -13.20
N SER A 38 9.97 28.09 -13.69
CA SER A 38 8.52 28.10 -13.89
C SER A 38 8.07 27.03 -14.88
N GLN A 39 8.77 26.87 -16.01
CA GLN A 39 8.47 25.82 -16.98
C GLN A 39 8.69 24.41 -16.42
N LEU A 40 9.75 24.21 -15.64
CA LEU A 40 10.03 22.94 -15.00
C LEU A 40 8.92 22.60 -14.00
N ASN A 41 8.52 23.56 -13.16
CA ASN A 41 7.40 23.39 -12.24
C ASN A 41 6.10 23.03 -12.97
N ALA A 42 5.81 23.68 -14.10
CA ALA A 42 4.59 23.43 -14.89
C ALA A 42 4.49 22.00 -15.46
N ARG A 43 5.59 21.26 -15.54
CA ARG A 43 5.62 19.86 -16.02
C ARG A 43 5.55 18.84 -14.90
N THR A 44 5.81 19.24 -13.66
CA THR A 44 5.83 18.33 -12.52
C THR A 44 4.47 18.16 -11.85
N PHE A 45 4.23 16.95 -11.35
CA PHE A 45 3.16 16.64 -10.42
C PHE A 45 3.72 16.53 -9.01
N THR A 46 2.90 16.90 -8.03
CA THR A 46 3.21 16.81 -6.60
C THR A 46 1.98 16.27 -5.89
N LEU A 47 2.17 15.74 -4.69
CA LEU A 47 1.08 15.27 -3.85
C LEU A 47 0.98 16.18 -2.62
N ALA A 48 -0.24 16.55 -2.26
CA ALA A 48 -0.51 17.35 -1.08
C ALA A 48 -1.55 16.64 -0.21
N LEU A 49 -1.40 16.75 1.11
CA LEU A 49 -2.40 16.31 2.06
C LEU A 49 -3.32 17.50 2.37
N GLN A 50 -4.59 17.40 2.00
CA GLN A 50 -5.62 18.41 2.26
C GLN A 50 -6.80 17.71 2.93
N ASP A 51 -7.21 18.16 4.12
CA ASP A 51 -8.35 17.60 4.87
C ASP A 51 -8.27 16.08 5.08
N GLY A 52 -7.07 15.54 5.30
CA GLY A 52 -6.85 14.10 5.46
C GLY A 52 -6.99 13.29 4.15
N GLN A 53 -6.98 13.97 3.01
CA GLN A 53 -7.03 13.38 1.68
C GLN A 53 -5.76 13.70 0.89
N LEU A 54 -5.23 12.70 0.21
CA LEU A 54 -4.13 12.85 -0.72
C LEU A 54 -4.69 13.40 -2.03
N VAL A 55 -4.27 14.61 -2.38
CA VAL A 55 -4.71 15.34 -3.57
C VAL A 55 -3.53 15.46 -4.52
N VAL A 56 -3.75 15.07 -5.79
CA VAL A 56 -2.77 15.28 -6.86
C VAL A 56 -2.75 16.75 -7.24
N MET A 57 -1.58 17.36 -7.20
CA MET A 57 -1.35 18.76 -7.55
C MET A 57 -0.52 18.82 -8.82
N LYS A 58 -0.98 19.58 -9.81
CA LYS A 58 -0.23 19.86 -11.04
C LYS A 58 0.39 21.24 -10.97
N GLY A 59 1.70 21.32 -11.18
CA GLY A 59 2.39 22.60 -11.25
C GLY A 59 1.90 23.46 -12.42
N ARG A 60 1.96 24.77 -12.24
CA ARG A 60 1.66 25.79 -13.24
C ARG A 60 2.79 26.79 -13.31
N ASN A 61 2.80 27.56 -14.40
CA ASN A 61 3.72 28.67 -14.54
C ASN A 61 3.47 29.71 -13.43
N ALA A 62 4.54 30.39 -13.01
CA ALA A 62 4.46 31.51 -12.09
C ALA A 62 3.46 32.58 -12.60
N PRO A 63 2.70 33.24 -11.72
CA PRO A 63 2.79 33.20 -10.25
C PRO A 63 1.91 32.12 -9.57
N MET A 64 1.13 31.35 -10.33
CA MET A 64 0.03 30.53 -9.78
C MET A 64 0.48 29.27 -8.99
N GLY A 65 1.76 28.88 -9.04
CA GLY A 65 2.29 27.78 -8.24
C GLY A 65 1.79 26.40 -8.69
N ALA A 66 0.95 25.74 -7.89
CA ALA A 66 0.37 24.43 -8.20
C ALA A 66 -1.13 24.40 -7.84
N LEU A 67 -1.92 23.66 -8.61
CA LEU A 67 -3.36 23.53 -8.40
C LEU A 67 -3.78 22.05 -8.37
N PRO A 68 -4.90 21.71 -7.70
CA PRO A 68 -5.47 20.37 -7.75
C PRO A 68 -5.66 19.93 -9.20
N TYR A 69 -5.12 18.77 -9.53
CA TYR A 69 -5.17 18.22 -10.86
C TYR A 69 -6.58 17.73 -11.15
N ARG A 70 -7.29 18.49 -11.98
CA ARG A 70 -8.61 18.14 -12.50
C ARG A 70 -8.49 17.93 -14.00
N THR A 71 -8.66 16.69 -14.43
CA THR A 71 -8.72 16.32 -15.84
C THR A 71 -10.14 16.45 -16.37
N GLY A 72 -10.28 16.82 -17.65
CA GLY A 72 -11.57 16.88 -18.33
C GLY A 72 -12.12 15.52 -18.75
N ASP A 73 -11.29 14.46 -18.71
CA ASP A 73 -11.71 13.10 -19.00
C ASP A 73 -12.35 12.45 -17.75
N PRO A 74 -13.63 12.03 -17.80
CA PRO A 74 -14.30 11.38 -16.67
C PRO A 74 -13.57 10.13 -16.14
N ARG A 75 -12.88 9.37 -17.01
CA ARG A 75 -12.18 8.15 -16.59
C ARG A 75 -10.97 8.47 -15.73
N LEU A 76 -10.17 9.45 -16.16
CA LEU A 76 -9.00 9.90 -15.42
C LEU A 76 -9.39 10.74 -14.19
N ALA A 77 -10.56 11.40 -14.21
CA ALA A 77 -11.03 12.21 -13.08
C ALA A 77 -11.22 11.37 -11.82
N ASP A 78 -11.78 10.17 -11.97
CA ASP A 78 -11.92 9.23 -10.85
C ASP A 78 -10.57 8.64 -10.42
N ALA A 79 -9.65 8.38 -11.37
CA ALA A 79 -8.31 7.88 -11.07
C ALA A 79 -7.49 8.82 -10.17
N TYR A 80 -7.66 10.14 -10.33
CA TYR A 80 -6.93 11.18 -9.59
C TYR A 80 -7.80 11.97 -8.60
N ALA A 81 -8.99 11.47 -8.26
CA ALA A 81 -9.82 12.06 -7.21
C ALA A 81 -9.07 12.14 -5.86
N PRO A 82 -9.52 12.91 -4.87
CA PRO A 82 -8.90 12.86 -3.55
C PRO A 82 -8.92 11.42 -2.97
N ILE A 83 -7.83 10.97 -2.34
CA ILE A 83 -7.74 9.64 -1.71
C ILE A 83 -7.75 9.83 -0.19
N ALA A 84 -8.70 9.24 0.52
CA ALA A 84 -8.69 9.27 1.98
C ALA A 84 -7.53 8.38 2.50
N VAL A 85 -6.59 8.98 3.23
CA VAL A 85 -5.35 8.29 3.59
C VAL A 85 -5.49 7.40 4.84
N GLU A 86 -6.57 7.60 5.61
CA GLU A 86 -7.01 6.74 6.73
C GLU A 86 -5.88 6.14 7.60
N GLY A 87 -4.94 6.99 8.05
CA GLY A 87 -3.84 6.60 8.93
C GLY A 87 -2.65 5.93 8.24
N GLN A 88 -2.59 5.90 6.91
CA GLN A 88 -1.40 5.48 6.19
C GLN A 88 -0.33 6.56 6.13
N ASP A 89 0.93 6.11 6.18
CA ASP A 89 2.07 6.96 5.98
C ASP A 89 2.32 7.22 4.49
N VAL A 90 2.02 8.45 4.07
CA VAL A 90 2.29 8.97 2.72
C VAL A 90 3.38 10.05 2.72
N SER A 91 4.13 10.18 3.82
CA SER A 91 5.09 11.27 4.00
C SER A 91 6.15 11.30 2.90
N SER A 92 6.61 10.12 2.46
CA SER A 92 7.57 9.99 1.36
C SER A 92 7.03 10.57 0.04
N LEU A 93 5.75 10.38 -0.23
CA LEU A 93 5.08 10.85 -1.45
C LEU A 93 4.87 12.37 -1.48
N LEU A 94 4.66 12.98 -0.31
CA LEU A 94 4.46 14.44 -0.19
C LEU A 94 5.74 15.23 -0.50
N THR A 95 6.91 14.64 -0.25
CA THR A 95 8.21 15.29 -0.54
C THR A 95 8.69 15.08 -1.97
N ARG A 96 8.10 14.12 -2.70
CA ARG A 96 8.52 13.74 -4.05
C ARG A 96 7.84 14.60 -5.11
N LYS A 97 8.61 14.97 -6.13
CA LYS A 97 8.08 15.54 -7.38
C LYS A 97 8.12 14.47 -8.46
N PHE A 98 7.03 14.36 -9.21
CA PHE A 98 6.90 13.42 -10.32
C PHE A 98 7.01 14.18 -11.62
N THR A 99 7.86 13.71 -12.51
CA THR A 99 8.17 14.42 -13.76
C THR A 99 7.20 14.11 -14.89
N ASP A 100 6.58 12.94 -14.82
CA ASP A 100 5.54 12.50 -15.74
C ASP A 100 4.37 11.87 -14.97
N ARG A 101 3.36 11.45 -15.73
CA ARG A 101 2.15 10.82 -15.18
C ARG A 101 2.42 9.36 -14.79
N ASP A 102 3.33 8.69 -15.47
CA ASP A 102 3.52 7.25 -15.28
C ASP A 102 4.28 7.00 -13.96
N GLU A 103 5.26 7.83 -13.64
CA GLU A 103 5.96 7.86 -12.35
C GLU A 103 4.98 8.15 -11.19
N LEU A 104 4.01 9.04 -11.41
CA LEU A 104 2.95 9.31 -10.45
C LEU A 104 2.04 8.09 -10.27
N ASP A 105 1.57 7.48 -11.37
CA ASP A 105 0.71 6.30 -11.35
C ASP A 105 1.38 5.13 -10.60
N GLN A 106 2.66 4.88 -10.87
CA GLN A 106 3.45 3.86 -10.19
C GLN A 106 3.59 4.10 -8.69
N ALA A 107 3.67 5.37 -8.27
CA ALA A 107 3.75 5.75 -6.86
C ALA A 107 2.40 5.74 -6.13
N LEU A 108 1.31 5.99 -6.86
CA LEU A 108 -0.05 5.92 -6.31
C LEU A 108 -0.54 4.47 -6.14
N PHE A 109 -0.10 3.56 -6.99
CA PHE A 109 -0.55 2.16 -6.96
C PHE A 109 -0.38 1.48 -5.59
N PRO A 110 0.80 1.51 -4.92
CA PRO A 110 0.97 0.89 -3.61
C PRO A 110 0.05 1.48 -2.52
N VAL A 111 -0.28 2.77 -2.60
CA VAL A 111 -1.21 3.42 -1.68
C VAL A 111 -2.62 2.86 -1.87
N LEU A 112 -3.09 2.80 -3.12
CA LEU A 112 -4.41 2.24 -3.43
C LEU A 112 -4.50 0.76 -3.06
N GLU A 113 -3.44 -0.02 -3.32
CA GLU A 113 -3.38 -1.43 -2.96
C GLU A 113 -3.48 -1.62 -1.44
N SER A 114 -2.69 -0.88 -0.67
CA SER A 114 -2.65 -1.03 0.78
C SER A 114 -3.93 -0.53 1.48
N LEU A 115 -4.67 0.40 0.85
CA LEU A 115 -6.03 0.73 1.26
C LEU A 115 -7.04 -0.37 0.87
N ALA A 116 -6.90 -0.96 -0.31
CA ALA A 116 -7.85 -1.97 -0.80
C ALA A 116 -7.77 -3.30 -0.03
N ARG A 117 -6.56 -3.83 0.20
CA ARG A 117 -6.32 -5.17 0.77
C ARG A 117 -7.08 -5.46 2.08
N PRO A 118 -6.96 -4.65 3.15
CA PRO A 118 -7.66 -4.94 4.41
C PRO A 118 -9.18 -4.86 4.28
N ARG A 119 -9.69 -4.04 3.34
CA ARG A 119 -11.13 -3.86 3.11
C ARG A 119 -11.75 -5.03 2.35
N ILE A 120 -11.02 -5.57 1.39
CA ILE A 120 -11.42 -6.77 0.63
C ILE A 120 -11.45 -8.01 1.51
N ALA A 121 -10.51 -8.11 2.46
CA ALA A 121 -10.45 -9.22 3.41
C ALA A 121 -11.51 -9.12 4.52
N SER A 122 -12.30 -8.04 4.57
CA SER A 122 -13.34 -7.86 5.57
C SER A 122 -14.62 -8.61 5.19
N ASP A 123 -15.31 -9.17 6.17
CA ASP A 123 -16.62 -9.82 5.96
C ASP A 123 -17.79 -8.81 5.81
N GLU A 124 -17.52 -7.50 5.96
CA GLU A 124 -18.53 -6.45 5.87
C GLU A 124 -18.72 -6.01 4.40
N PRO A 125 -19.94 -6.15 3.83
CA PRO A 125 -20.18 -5.86 2.41
C PRO A 125 -19.84 -4.40 2.04
N ALA A 126 -20.16 -3.45 2.91
CA ALA A 126 -19.86 -2.04 2.69
C ALA A 126 -18.34 -1.75 2.63
N ARG A 127 -17.53 -2.48 3.40
CA ARG A 127 -16.06 -2.34 3.34
C ARG A 127 -15.49 -2.99 2.08
N VAL A 128 -16.00 -4.15 1.68
CA VAL A 128 -15.60 -4.81 0.43
C VAL A 128 -15.86 -3.90 -0.78
N ASP A 129 -17.00 -3.23 -0.82
CA ASP A 129 -17.34 -2.26 -1.87
C ASP A 129 -16.35 -1.08 -1.92
N GLN A 130 -15.91 -0.57 -0.76
CA GLN A 130 -14.86 0.45 -0.69
C GLN A 130 -13.50 -0.09 -1.18
N GLY A 131 -13.13 -1.32 -0.82
CA GLY A 131 -11.91 -1.96 -1.31
C GLY A 131 -11.92 -2.12 -2.83
N LEU A 132 -13.06 -2.53 -3.39
CA LEU A 132 -13.29 -2.61 -4.84
C LEU A 132 -13.22 -1.25 -5.53
N TYR A 133 -13.73 -0.20 -4.88
CA TYR A 133 -13.60 1.15 -5.39
C TYR A 133 -12.12 1.52 -5.60
N TYR A 134 -11.25 1.26 -4.60
CA TYR A 134 -9.82 1.52 -4.73
C TYR A 134 -9.12 0.66 -5.80
N LEU A 135 -9.49 -0.62 -5.95
CA LEU A 135 -8.94 -1.46 -7.02
C LEU A 135 -9.36 -1.00 -8.42
N ARG A 136 -10.65 -0.67 -8.63
CA ARG A 136 -11.13 -0.12 -9.91
C ARG A 136 -10.47 1.20 -10.24
N ARG A 137 -10.10 1.97 -9.22
CA ARG A 137 -9.36 3.19 -9.37
C ARG A 137 -7.91 2.93 -9.78
N ALA A 138 -7.26 1.93 -9.18
CA ALA A 138 -5.92 1.48 -9.57
C ALA A 138 -5.89 0.93 -11.01
N GLU A 139 -6.95 0.27 -11.48
CA GLU A 139 -7.10 -0.20 -12.87
C GLU A 139 -7.07 0.94 -13.90
N LYS A 140 -7.52 2.13 -13.51
CA LYS A 140 -7.53 3.32 -14.38
C LYS A 140 -6.17 4.01 -14.49
N LEU A 141 -5.19 3.61 -13.68
CA LEU A 141 -3.83 4.13 -13.75
C LEU A 141 -3.11 3.49 -14.94
N SER A 142 -2.93 4.24 -16.03
CA SER A 142 -2.35 3.72 -17.27
C SER A 142 -0.83 3.49 -17.17
N GLY A 143 -0.15 4.20 -16.28
CA GLY A 143 1.33 4.19 -16.18
C GLY A 143 1.91 3.14 -15.24
N ILE A 144 1.08 2.25 -14.68
CA ILE A 144 1.54 1.18 -13.77
C ILE A 144 2.45 0.17 -14.48
N THR A 145 3.37 -0.42 -13.72
CA THR A 145 4.29 -1.44 -14.25
C THR A 145 3.56 -2.77 -14.50
N GLU A 146 4.18 -3.67 -15.27
CA GLU A 146 3.61 -5.00 -15.51
C GLU A 146 3.48 -5.83 -14.22
N GLU A 147 4.45 -5.71 -13.31
CA GLU A 147 4.40 -6.34 -11.99
C GLU A 147 3.22 -5.85 -11.15
N GLN A 148 2.96 -4.52 -11.19
CA GLN A 148 1.80 -3.92 -10.53
C GLN A 148 0.48 -4.38 -11.16
N ARG A 149 0.43 -4.51 -12.49
CA ARG A 149 -0.74 -5.03 -13.21
C ARG A 149 -1.05 -6.48 -12.85
N LEU A 150 -0.03 -7.34 -12.78
CA LEU A 150 -0.19 -8.74 -12.32
C LEU A 150 -0.69 -8.79 -10.88
N THR A 151 -0.17 -7.91 -10.01
CA THR A 151 -0.62 -7.79 -8.62
C THR A 151 -2.09 -7.36 -8.55
N LEU A 152 -2.49 -6.36 -9.33
CA LEU A 152 -3.88 -5.93 -9.45
C LEU A 152 -4.80 -7.07 -9.91
N GLN A 153 -4.41 -7.78 -10.95
CA GLN A 153 -5.17 -8.91 -11.49
C GLN A 153 -5.36 -10.01 -10.44
N LYS A 154 -4.30 -10.33 -9.69
CA LYS A 154 -4.38 -11.28 -8.56
C LYS A 154 -5.43 -10.84 -7.55
N HIS A 155 -5.38 -9.58 -7.09
CA HIS A 155 -6.37 -9.06 -6.14
C HIS A 155 -7.79 -9.08 -6.71
N MET A 156 -7.98 -8.79 -7.99
CA MET A 156 -9.31 -8.86 -8.64
C MET A 156 -9.86 -10.29 -8.68
N VAL A 157 -9.01 -11.29 -8.92
CA VAL A 157 -9.41 -12.71 -8.88
C VAL A 157 -9.80 -13.11 -7.46
N ASP A 158 -9.02 -12.68 -6.46
CA ASP A 158 -9.33 -12.94 -5.05
C ASP A 158 -10.69 -12.33 -4.67
N VAL A 159 -10.98 -11.09 -5.08
CA VAL A 159 -12.29 -10.47 -4.84
C VAL A 159 -13.40 -11.22 -5.56
N ALA A 160 -13.21 -11.61 -6.82
CA ALA A 160 -14.21 -12.36 -7.58
C ALA A 160 -14.56 -13.68 -6.88
N TYR A 161 -13.57 -14.35 -6.29
CA TYR A 161 -13.78 -15.55 -5.47
C TYR A 161 -14.64 -15.25 -4.22
N TYR A 162 -14.31 -14.21 -3.44
CA TYR A 162 -15.10 -13.84 -2.25
C TYR A 162 -16.54 -13.44 -2.61
N GLN A 163 -16.73 -12.69 -3.69
CA GLN A 163 -18.06 -12.32 -4.18
C GLN A 163 -18.87 -13.53 -4.64
N ALA A 164 -18.24 -14.48 -5.33
CA ALA A 164 -18.90 -15.71 -5.75
C ALA A 164 -19.34 -16.52 -4.53
N ARG A 165 -18.47 -16.66 -3.52
CA ARG A 165 -18.77 -17.33 -2.26
C ARG A 165 -19.95 -16.66 -1.54
N GLN A 166 -19.94 -15.33 -1.42
CA GLN A 166 -21.04 -14.59 -0.78
C GLN A 166 -22.36 -14.80 -1.51
N LYS A 167 -22.37 -14.73 -2.85
CA LYS A 167 -23.58 -14.99 -3.66
C LYS A 167 -24.12 -16.41 -3.50
N LEU A 168 -23.25 -17.41 -3.36
CA LEU A 168 -23.67 -18.78 -3.09
C LEU A 168 -24.32 -18.93 -1.70
N GLU A 169 -23.78 -18.26 -0.70
CA GLU A 169 -24.35 -18.24 0.66
C GLU A 169 -25.70 -17.50 0.71
N ASP A 170 -25.83 -16.39 -0.01
CA ASP A 170 -27.10 -15.67 -0.13
C ASP A 170 -28.15 -16.48 -0.91
N ALA A 171 -27.75 -17.14 -2.00
CA ALA A 171 -28.62 -18.05 -2.75
C ALA A 171 -29.10 -19.21 -1.86
N ARG A 172 -28.22 -19.78 -1.02
CA ARG A 172 -28.60 -20.81 -0.05
C ARG A 172 -29.70 -20.33 0.90
N ARG A 173 -29.52 -19.13 1.48
CA ARG A 173 -30.51 -18.53 2.39
C ARG A 173 -31.86 -18.33 1.69
N LEU A 174 -31.85 -17.74 0.49
CA LEU A 174 -33.06 -17.50 -0.29
C LEU A 174 -33.80 -18.80 -0.67
N VAL A 175 -33.06 -19.85 -1.04
CA VAL A 175 -33.65 -21.17 -1.32
C VAL A 175 -34.29 -21.76 -0.07
N SER A 176 -33.59 -21.71 1.07
CA SER A 176 -34.13 -22.21 2.34
C SER A 176 -35.40 -21.48 2.76
N GLU A 177 -35.43 -20.14 2.61
CA GLU A 177 -36.60 -19.32 2.89
C GLU A 177 -37.76 -19.66 1.95
N ALA A 178 -37.51 -19.78 0.65
CA ALA A 178 -38.53 -20.16 -0.34
C ALA A 178 -39.14 -21.53 -0.03
N LEU A 179 -38.34 -22.51 0.42
CA LEU A 179 -38.84 -23.82 0.85
C LEU A 179 -39.73 -23.72 2.09
N THR A 180 -39.39 -22.87 3.06
CA THR A 180 -40.25 -22.66 4.24
C THR A 180 -41.59 -22.03 3.86
N GLN A 181 -41.58 -21.05 2.95
CA GLN A 181 -42.81 -20.41 2.44
C GLN A 181 -43.66 -21.38 1.62
N LEU A 182 -43.04 -22.21 0.78
CA LEU A 182 -43.74 -23.27 0.04
C LEU A 182 -44.36 -24.30 0.98
N LYS A 183 -43.67 -24.69 2.05
CA LYS A 183 -44.20 -25.60 3.08
C LYS A 183 -45.43 -25.01 3.78
N LEU A 184 -45.37 -23.74 4.17
CA LEU A 184 -46.51 -23.03 4.74
C LEU A 184 -47.69 -22.98 3.76
N ALA A 185 -47.42 -22.69 2.48
CA ALA A 185 -48.44 -22.65 1.44
C ALA A 185 -49.06 -24.03 1.18
N ALA A 186 -48.27 -25.10 1.25
CA ALA A 186 -48.69 -26.48 1.08
C ALA A 186 -49.56 -27.00 2.23
N GLU A 187 -49.30 -26.54 3.46
CA GLU A 187 -50.08 -26.84 4.67
C GLU A 187 -51.35 -25.98 4.79
N SER A 188 -51.42 -24.85 4.07
CA SER A 188 -52.60 -23.99 4.03
C SER A 188 -53.77 -24.62 3.26
N GLN A 189 -55.00 -24.24 3.59
CA GLN A 189 -56.21 -24.60 2.82
C GLN A 189 -56.41 -23.71 1.57
N SER A 190 -55.34 -23.14 1.02
CA SER A 190 -55.43 -22.25 -0.14
C SER A 190 -55.57 -23.01 -1.46
N ARG A 191 -56.08 -22.33 -2.48
CA ARG A 191 -56.12 -22.83 -3.88
C ARG A 191 -54.74 -23.26 -4.41
N ASN A 192 -53.65 -22.72 -3.85
CA ASN A 192 -52.28 -22.98 -4.28
C ASN A 192 -51.63 -24.18 -3.56
N ALA A 193 -52.28 -24.77 -2.56
CA ALA A 193 -51.69 -25.83 -1.72
C ALA A 193 -51.27 -27.08 -2.51
N ARG A 194 -52.06 -27.49 -3.51
CA ARG A 194 -51.70 -28.62 -4.40
C ARG A 194 -50.46 -28.32 -5.25
N SER A 195 -50.39 -27.12 -5.83
CA SER A 195 -49.24 -26.70 -6.64
C SER A 195 -47.98 -26.55 -5.78
N ALA A 196 -48.11 -26.00 -4.58
CA ALA A 196 -47.02 -25.90 -3.61
C ALA A 196 -46.48 -27.28 -3.20
N ASN A 197 -47.36 -28.26 -2.93
CA ASN A 197 -46.95 -29.64 -2.64
C ASN A 197 -46.20 -30.30 -3.82
N GLN A 198 -46.67 -30.08 -5.05
CA GLN A 198 -45.97 -30.58 -6.24
C GLN A 198 -44.58 -29.94 -6.39
N MET A 199 -44.47 -28.62 -6.23
CA MET A 199 -43.18 -27.92 -6.27
C MET A 199 -42.24 -28.38 -5.15
N LEU A 200 -42.73 -28.55 -3.93
CA LEU A 200 -41.93 -29.08 -2.81
C LEU A 200 -41.38 -30.46 -3.14
N SER A 201 -42.21 -31.36 -3.68
CA SER A 201 -41.76 -32.73 -4.01
C SER A 201 -40.65 -32.76 -5.07
N ALA A 202 -40.66 -31.81 -6.01
CA ALA A 202 -39.66 -31.71 -7.07
C ALA A 202 -38.39 -30.94 -6.66
N VAL A 203 -38.54 -29.84 -5.91
CA VAL A 203 -37.44 -28.88 -5.64
C VAL A 203 -36.76 -29.13 -4.29
N ALA A 204 -37.46 -29.70 -3.29
CA ALA A 204 -36.88 -29.88 -1.97
C ALA A 204 -35.66 -30.83 -1.94
N PRO A 205 -35.65 -31.98 -2.66
CA PRO A 205 -34.45 -32.83 -2.71
C PRO A 205 -33.21 -32.13 -3.29
N PRO A 206 -33.24 -31.57 -4.54
CA PRO A 206 -32.05 -30.93 -5.10
C PRO A 206 -31.61 -29.68 -4.33
N ALA A 207 -32.55 -28.97 -3.68
CA ALA A 207 -32.21 -27.84 -2.82
C ALA A 207 -31.43 -28.27 -1.56
N ARG A 208 -31.80 -29.39 -0.93
CA ARG A 208 -31.05 -29.94 0.21
C ARG A 208 -29.66 -30.43 -0.21
N ASP A 209 -29.57 -31.11 -1.35
CA ASP A 209 -28.28 -31.55 -1.90
C ASP A 209 -27.34 -30.37 -2.17
N LEU A 210 -27.88 -29.25 -2.67
CA LEU A 210 -27.14 -28.00 -2.85
C LEU A 210 -26.69 -27.39 -1.51
N GLU A 211 -27.58 -27.32 -0.51
CA GLU A 211 -27.25 -26.82 0.83
C GLU A 211 -26.10 -27.63 1.47
N ASP A 212 -26.16 -28.96 1.36
CA ASP A 212 -25.13 -29.86 1.87
C ASP A 212 -23.82 -29.76 1.09
N ALA A 213 -23.88 -29.58 -0.23
CA ALA A 213 -22.70 -29.34 -1.07
C ALA A 213 -22.01 -28.01 -0.71
N LEU A 214 -22.78 -26.94 -0.52
CA LEU A 214 -22.26 -25.62 -0.12
C LEU A 214 -21.69 -25.66 1.30
N ARG A 215 -22.40 -26.31 2.24
CA ARG A 215 -21.90 -26.50 3.61
C ARG A 215 -20.58 -27.26 3.60
N ARG A 216 -20.47 -28.35 2.84
CA ARG A 216 -19.20 -29.09 2.69
C ARG A 216 -18.11 -28.21 2.08
N ALA A 217 -18.38 -27.52 0.98
CA ALA A 217 -17.40 -26.66 0.31
C ALA A 217 -16.85 -25.57 1.24
N VAL A 218 -17.71 -24.92 2.04
CA VAL A 218 -17.25 -23.91 3.01
C VAL A 218 -16.38 -24.54 4.10
N HIS A 219 -16.73 -25.71 4.63
CA HIS A 219 -15.96 -26.34 5.70
C HIS A 219 -14.67 -27.03 5.23
N SER A 220 -14.64 -27.56 4.00
CA SER A 220 -13.49 -28.32 3.48
C SER A 220 -12.53 -27.51 2.61
N LEU A 221 -12.99 -26.42 1.96
CA LEU A 221 -12.19 -25.66 1.00
C LEU A 221 -11.87 -24.22 1.44
N SER A 222 -12.42 -23.75 2.57
CA SER A 222 -12.21 -22.37 3.05
C SER A 222 -11.17 -22.23 4.16
N GLY A 223 -10.48 -23.30 4.56
CA GLY A 223 -9.30 -23.18 5.40
C GLY A 223 -8.15 -22.60 4.58
N PRO A 224 -7.32 -21.67 5.11
CA PRO A 224 -6.05 -21.38 4.47
C PRO A 224 -5.33 -22.71 4.32
N GLN A 225 -4.98 -23.05 3.07
CA GLN A 225 -4.21 -24.23 2.78
C GLN A 225 -2.87 -24.02 3.48
N ALA A 226 -2.76 -24.54 4.72
CA ALA A 226 -1.51 -24.64 5.42
C ALA A 226 -0.58 -25.29 4.40
N ALA A 227 0.49 -24.57 4.04
CA ALA A 227 1.56 -25.14 3.23
C ALA A 227 1.80 -26.56 3.74
N PRO A 228 1.95 -27.57 2.86
CA PRO A 228 2.22 -28.93 3.28
C PRO A 228 3.28 -28.86 4.36
N GLN A 229 2.91 -29.22 5.60
CA GLN A 229 3.89 -29.35 6.66
C GLN A 229 4.89 -30.34 6.09
N ALA A 230 6.10 -29.85 5.80
CA ALA A 230 7.20 -30.71 5.44
C ALA A 230 7.21 -31.82 6.50
N PRO A 231 7.31 -33.10 6.09
CA PRO A 231 7.41 -34.18 7.06
C PRO A 231 8.48 -33.80 8.08
N PRO A 232 8.28 -34.10 9.39
CA PRO A 232 9.26 -33.78 10.42
C PRO A 232 10.62 -34.19 9.91
N GLN A 233 11.53 -33.22 9.72
CA GLN A 233 12.91 -33.51 9.40
C GLN A 233 13.38 -34.49 10.47
N ALA A 234 13.69 -35.72 10.03
CA ALA A 234 14.33 -36.70 10.87
C ALA A 234 15.52 -36.01 11.53
N ALA A 235 15.60 -36.13 12.86
CA ALA A 235 16.71 -35.62 13.64
C ALA A 235 18.04 -36.00 12.95
N PRO A 236 19.05 -35.10 12.93
CA PRO A 236 20.34 -35.40 12.34
C PRO A 236 20.89 -36.70 12.93
N GLN A 237 21.11 -37.69 12.06
CA GLN A 237 21.86 -38.89 12.43
C GLN A 237 23.25 -38.44 12.91
N PRO A 238 23.74 -38.91 14.07
CA PRO A 238 25.10 -38.64 14.49
C PRO A 238 26.07 -39.17 13.43
N ALA A 239 26.95 -38.29 12.95
CA ALA A 239 27.96 -38.62 11.96
C ALA A 239 28.86 -39.77 12.45
N PRO A 240 29.27 -40.70 11.56
CA PRO A 240 30.21 -41.75 11.92
C PRO A 240 31.57 -41.13 12.31
N SER A 241 32.05 -41.57 13.47
CA SER A 241 33.34 -41.28 14.08
C SER A 241 34.51 -41.42 13.10
N SER A 242 35.32 -40.37 12.99
CA SER A 242 36.59 -40.34 12.26
C SER A 242 37.59 -41.38 12.83
N PRO A 243 38.37 -42.07 11.99
CA PRO A 243 39.44 -42.96 12.44
C PRO A 243 40.64 -42.20 13.05
N PRO A 244 41.44 -42.88 13.89
CA PRO A 244 42.38 -42.26 14.85
C PRO A 244 43.63 -41.65 14.20
N PRO A 245 44.20 -40.56 14.78
CA PRO A 245 45.46 -39.98 14.34
C PRO A 245 46.67 -40.82 14.77
N ALA A 246 47.63 -40.98 13.85
CA ALA A 246 48.95 -41.53 14.11
C ALA A 246 49.91 -40.41 14.62
N PRO A 247 50.99 -40.78 15.32
CA PRO A 247 51.56 -40.00 16.44
C PRO A 247 52.54 -38.89 16.03
N GLU A 248 52.48 -37.76 16.74
CA GLU A 248 53.51 -36.72 16.75
C GLU A 248 54.70 -37.08 17.67
N PRO A 249 55.94 -36.74 17.31
CA PRO A 249 57.11 -36.85 18.18
C PRO A 249 57.19 -35.70 19.21
N GLN A 250 57.37 -36.05 20.48
CA GLN A 250 57.76 -35.18 21.60
C GLN A 250 59.30 -34.93 21.61
N PRO A 251 59.88 -34.19 22.59
CA PRO A 251 59.58 -32.86 23.13
C PRO A 251 60.86 -32.00 23.27
N GLN A 252 60.75 -30.68 23.49
CA GLN A 252 61.76 -29.93 24.27
C GLN A 252 61.12 -28.92 25.22
N THR A 253 61.74 -28.85 26.39
CA THR A 253 61.33 -28.27 27.67
C THR A 253 61.68 -26.79 27.80
N THR A 254 61.33 -26.20 28.96
CA THR A 254 61.72 -24.90 29.56
C THR A 254 60.54 -23.94 29.56
N GLY A 255 60.02 -23.38 30.66
CA GLY A 255 60.42 -23.21 32.06
C GLY A 255 59.76 -21.90 32.56
N GLU A 256 59.58 -21.74 33.88
CA GLU A 256 59.17 -20.51 34.61
C GLU A 256 57.68 -20.05 34.52
N ALA A 257 56.90 -20.14 35.61
CA ALA A 257 56.82 -19.28 36.82
C ALA A 257 55.70 -18.22 36.66
N LEU A 258 54.56 -18.39 37.32
CA LEU A 258 54.13 -17.82 38.62
C LEU A 258 53.37 -16.48 38.51
N ASP A 259 52.33 -16.35 39.35
CA ASP A 259 51.55 -15.16 39.71
C ASP A 259 50.58 -14.60 38.65
N GLU A 260 49.37 -14.11 38.94
CA GLU A 260 48.68 -13.73 40.18
C GLU A 260 47.17 -13.65 39.85
N ALA A 261 46.30 -14.08 40.77
CA ALA A 261 44.92 -13.58 40.87
C ALA A 261 44.91 -12.60 42.06
N PRO A 262 44.05 -11.55 42.14
CA PRO A 262 42.64 -11.80 42.46
C PRO A 262 41.59 -10.69 42.14
N GLN A 263 40.32 -11.13 42.17
CA GLN A 263 39.13 -10.48 42.76
C GLN A 263 38.43 -9.25 42.14
N ALA A 264 37.13 -9.48 41.88
CA ALA A 264 36.02 -8.51 41.84
C ALA A 264 35.77 -7.86 43.23
N PRO A 265 34.83 -6.89 43.42
CA PRO A 265 33.42 -7.30 43.61
C PRO A 265 32.30 -6.25 43.35
N THR A 266 31.11 -6.78 43.02
CA THR A 266 29.71 -6.52 43.49
C THR A 266 29.12 -5.13 43.82
N GLY A 267 27.81 -5.01 43.51
CA GLY A 267 26.78 -4.16 44.17
C GLY A 267 25.64 -3.81 43.18
N THR A 268 24.49 -4.49 43.05
CA THR A 268 23.31 -4.66 43.95
C THR A 268 22.75 -3.30 44.43
N ASP A 269 21.47 -2.91 44.41
CA ASP A 269 20.18 -3.62 44.36
C ASP A 269 19.00 -2.60 44.25
N ALA A 270 17.78 -3.12 44.02
CA ALA A 270 16.44 -2.65 44.45
C ALA A 270 15.81 -1.37 43.82
N GLY A 271 14.50 -1.25 43.57
CA GLY A 271 13.33 -2.12 43.80
C GLY A 271 12.01 -1.30 43.80
N GLY A 272 10.89 -1.94 43.41
CA GLY A 272 9.50 -1.63 43.83
C GLY A 272 8.63 -0.72 42.95
N VAL A 273 7.29 -0.70 43.00
CA VAL A 273 6.16 -1.54 43.48
C VAL A 273 4.88 -0.93 42.81
N VAL A 274 3.87 -1.74 42.49
CA VAL A 274 2.50 -1.35 42.03
C VAL A 274 1.52 -1.28 43.24
N PRO A 275 0.51 -0.39 43.27
CA PRO A 275 -0.89 -0.88 43.33
C PRO A 275 -1.96 0.00 42.62
N THR A 276 -3.12 -0.65 42.40
CA THR A 276 -4.40 -0.25 41.77
C THR A 276 -5.38 0.47 42.72
N PRO A 277 -6.58 0.91 42.25
CA PRO A 277 -7.35 2.05 42.77
C PRO A 277 -8.61 1.66 43.58
N PRO A 278 -9.43 2.66 43.98
CA PRO A 278 -10.89 2.59 43.96
C PRO A 278 -11.51 3.40 42.81
#